data_AF-A0A2N6AP50-F1
#
_entry.id   AF-A0A2N6AP50-F1
#
_cell.length_a   1.000
_cell.length_b   1.000
_cell.length_c   1.000
_cell.angle_alpha   90.00
_cell.angle_beta   90.00
_cell.angle_gamma   90.00
#
_symmetry.space_group_name_H-M   'P 1'
#
loop_
_entity.id
_entity.type
_entity.pdbx_description
1 polymer ?
#
loop_
_entity_poly.entity_id
_entity_poly.type
_entity_poly.pdbx_seq_one_letter_code
_entity_poly.pdbx_strand_id
1 'polypeptide(L)'
;MSRGERKAMIKRDYPGLSLSRQCDLISISRSSFYYTVKGESKQNLSLMEWIDKLFLKYPFYGSRQMARQLRREGICVGRHRVRRLMRLMGLQAIYQAPRTSAPHPDHRIYPYLLRKMVIDR
;
A
#
# COMPACT_ATOMS: atom_id res chain seq x y z
N MET A 1 21.80 -1.23 -6.00
CA MET A 1 21.39 -0.09 -6.84
C MET A 1 19.88 0.09 -6.90
N SER A 2 19.40 1.24 -6.43
CA SER A 2 18.01 1.71 -6.53
C SER A 2 17.59 1.93 -7.99
N ARG A 3 16.27 1.89 -8.24
CA ARG A 3 15.69 2.19 -9.56
C ARG A 3 15.99 3.63 -10.01
N GLY A 4 16.07 4.57 -9.07
CA GLY A 4 16.43 5.97 -9.36
C GLY A 4 17.87 6.11 -9.85
N GLU A 5 18.81 5.45 -9.17
CA GLU A 5 20.23 5.42 -9.55
C GLU A 5 20.43 4.81 -10.93
N ARG A 6 19.76 3.68 -11.20
CA ARG A 6 19.80 3.03 -12.52
C ARG A 6 19.22 3.90 -13.64
N LYS A 7 18.17 4.69 -13.37
CA LYS A 7 17.65 5.67 -14.34
C LYS A 7 18.66 6.78 -14.64
N ALA A 8 19.40 7.25 -13.63
CA ALA A 8 20.39 8.31 -13.77
C ALA A 8 21.59 7.91 -14.64
N MET A 9 21.83 6.61 -14.83
CA MET A 9 22.88 6.08 -15.70
C MET A 9 22.54 6.14 -17.20
N ILE A 10 21.27 6.34 -17.56
CA ILE A 10 20.82 6.40 -18.96
C ILE A 10 21.11 7.79 -19.53
N LYS A 11 21.82 7.86 -20.66
CA LYS A 11 22.14 9.11 -21.37
C LYS A 11 21.47 9.13 -22.74
N ARG A 12 20.82 10.26 -23.08
CA ARG A 12 20.15 10.42 -24.39
C ARG A 12 21.14 10.51 -25.54
N ASP A 13 22.28 11.17 -25.31
CA ASP A 13 23.26 11.47 -26.35
C ASP A 13 24.47 10.53 -26.25
N TYR A 14 24.22 9.21 -26.15
CA TYR A 14 25.31 8.23 -26.14
C TYR A 14 25.57 7.71 -27.57
N PRO A 15 26.71 8.06 -28.19
CA PRO A 15 27.02 7.58 -29.53
C PRO A 15 27.14 6.04 -29.52
N GLY A 16 26.36 5.38 -30.38
CA GLY A 16 26.40 3.92 -30.55
C GLY A 16 25.48 3.09 -29.64
N LEU A 17 24.73 3.71 -28.71
CA LEU A 17 23.80 2.96 -27.84
C LEU A 17 22.42 3.62 -27.75
N SER A 18 21.40 2.95 -28.32
CA SER A 18 20.02 3.41 -28.23
C SER A 18 19.49 3.39 -26.79
N LEU A 19 18.52 4.25 -26.48
CA LEU A 19 17.86 4.27 -25.18
C LEU A 19 17.27 2.90 -24.80
N SER A 20 16.78 2.14 -25.77
CA SER A 20 16.29 0.77 -25.54
C SER A 20 17.43 -0.14 -25.05
N ARG A 21 18.57 -0.15 -25.75
CA ARG A 21 19.74 -0.95 -25.38
C ARG A 21 20.28 -0.57 -24.00
N GLN A 22 20.32 0.73 -23.69
CA GLN A 22 20.71 1.22 -22.37
C GLN A 22 19.73 0.75 -21.27
N CYS A 23 18.42 0.84 -21.52
CA CYS A 23 17.39 0.34 -20.61
C CYS A 23 17.55 -1.17 -20.35
N ASP A 24 17.81 -1.96 -21.39
CA ASP A 24 17.98 -3.41 -21.31
C ASP A 24 19.22 -3.78 -20.48
N LEU A 25 20.37 -3.13 -20.75
CA LEU A 25 21.63 -3.37 -20.02
C LEU A 25 21.50 -3.09 -18.51
N ILE A 26 20.74 -2.07 -18.14
CA ILE A 26 20.58 -1.63 -16.73
C ILE A 26 19.31 -2.25 -16.10
N SER A 27 18.64 -3.17 -16.81
CA SER A 27 17.45 -3.89 -16.36
C SER A 27 16.32 -2.96 -15.89
N ILE A 28 16.00 -1.93 -16.68
CA ILE A 28 14.84 -1.06 -16.48
C ILE A 28 13.95 -1.12 -17.73
N SER A 29 12.62 -1.17 -17.58
CA SER A 29 11.73 -1.04 -18.73
C SER A 29 11.79 0.36 -19.34
N ARG A 30 11.72 0.47 -20.68
CA ARG A 30 11.66 1.79 -21.35
C ARG A 30 10.52 2.67 -20.82
N SER A 31 9.34 2.09 -20.54
CA SER A 31 8.20 2.79 -19.95
C SER A 31 8.52 3.43 -18.60
N SER A 32 9.32 2.74 -17.77
CA SER A 32 9.80 3.27 -16.50
C SER A 32 10.64 4.51 -16.71
N PHE A 33 11.59 4.49 -17.66
CA PHE A 33 12.49 5.62 -17.92
C PHE A 33 11.71 6.91 -18.22
N TYR A 34 10.70 6.83 -19.09
CA TYR A 34 9.84 7.98 -19.42
C TYR A 34 8.86 8.37 -18.32
N TYR A 35 8.48 7.45 -17.43
CA TYR A 35 7.55 7.75 -16.37
C TYR A 35 8.18 8.70 -15.33
N THR A 36 7.56 9.87 -15.20
CA THR A 36 7.81 10.83 -14.11
C THR A 36 6.80 10.62 -13.00
N VAL A 37 7.28 10.64 -11.76
CA VAL A 37 6.41 10.50 -10.58
C VAL A 37 5.52 11.74 -10.53
N LYS A 38 4.20 11.54 -10.59
CA LYS A 38 3.23 12.60 -10.33
C LYS A 38 2.92 12.62 -8.84
N GLY A 39 2.98 13.79 -8.23
CA GLY A 39 2.49 14.00 -6.86
C GLY A 39 0.99 13.77 -6.74
N GLU A 40 0.47 13.92 -5.53
CA GLU A 40 -0.98 13.87 -5.29
C GLU A 40 -1.68 15.12 -5.81
N SER A 41 -2.95 14.97 -6.19
CA SER A 41 -3.76 16.10 -6.63
C SER A 41 -4.10 17.03 -5.47
N LYS A 42 -4.40 18.31 -5.74
CA LYS A 42 -4.83 19.27 -4.71
C LYS A 42 -6.00 18.76 -3.87
N GLN A 43 -6.98 18.10 -4.51
CA GLN A 43 -8.13 17.51 -3.81
C GLN A 43 -7.72 16.36 -2.87
N ASN A 44 -6.70 15.57 -3.24
CA ASN A 44 -6.17 14.53 -2.36
C ASN A 44 -5.41 15.14 -1.18
N LEU A 45 -4.64 16.20 -1.40
CA LEU A 45 -3.94 16.91 -0.33
C LEU A 45 -4.92 17.48 0.70
N SER A 46 -5.96 18.18 0.27
CA SER A 46 -7.02 18.67 1.18
C SER A 46 -7.73 17.54 1.92
N LEU A 47 -7.96 16.40 1.26
CA LEU A 47 -8.53 15.23 1.91
C LEU A 47 -7.58 14.60 2.93
N MET A 48 -6.27 14.60 2.65
CA MET A 48 -5.24 14.12 3.57
C MET A 48 -5.16 14.99 4.82
N GLU A 49 -5.29 16.31 4.70
CA GLU A 49 -5.38 17.23 5.86
C GLU A 49 -6.58 16.92 6.76
N TRP A 50 -7.74 16.62 6.16
CA TRP A 50 -8.92 16.20 6.93
C TRP A 50 -8.73 14.84 7.61
N ILE A 51 -8.14 13.88 6.89
CA ILE A 51 -7.82 12.56 7.46
C ILE A 51 -6.86 12.71 8.64
N ASP A 52 -5.85 13.57 8.52
CA ASP A 52 -4.86 13.82 9.58
C ASP A 52 -5.53 14.37 10.84
N LYS A 53 -6.34 15.43 10.70
CA LYS A 53 -7.12 16.02 11.80
C LYS A 53 -8.03 15.00 12.48
N LEU A 54 -8.75 14.19 11.69
CA LEU A 54 -9.62 13.16 12.23
C LEU A 54 -8.85 12.02 12.91
N PHE A 55 -7.67 11.67 12.39
CA PHE A 55 -6.84 10.62 12.97
C PHE A 55 -6.24 11.06 14.31
N LEU A 56 -5.82 12.31 14.43
CA LEU A 56 -5.39 12.90 15.72
C LEU A 56 -6.50 12.85 16.78
N LYS A 57 -7.75 13.09 16.37
CA LYS A 57 -8.91 13.02 17.27
C LYS A 57 -9.34 11.58 17.58
N TYR A 58 -9.24 10.69 16.59
CA TYR A 58 -9.74 9.31 16.66
C TYR A 58 -8.72 8.31 16.09
N PRO A 59 -7.62 8.03 16.81
CA PRO A 59 -6.52 7.20 16.29
C PRO A 59 -6.92 5.74 16.04
N PHE A 60 -8.04 5.29 16.60
CA PHE A 60 -8.62 3.96 16.38
C PHE A 60 -9.49 3.87 15.11
N TYR A 61 -9.69 4.96 14.38
CA TYR A 61 -10.47 4.95 13.13
C TYR A 61 -9.68 4.34 11.97
N GLY A 62 -10.09 3.13 11.57
CA GLY A 62 -9.66 2.56 10.29
C GLY A 62 -10.37 3.20 9.10
N SER A 63 -9.95 2.82 7.89
CA SER A 63 -10.46 3.40 6.63
C SER A 63 -12.00 3.38 6.48
N ARG A 64 -12.69 2.40 7.06
CA ARG A 64 -14.16 2.33 7.08
C ARG A 64 -14.78 3.42 7.96
N GLN A 65 -14.29 3.56 9.18
CA GLN A 65 -14.77 4.56 10.13
C GLN A 65 -14.42 5.97 9.66
N MET A 66 -13.20 6.15 9.16
CA MET A 66 -12.73 7.40 8.58
C MET A 66 -13.64 7.85 7.42
N ALA A 67 -13.96 6.97 6.47
CA ALA A 67 -14.86 7.31 5.36
C ALA A 67 -16.29 7.66 5.85
N ARG A 68 -16.77 7.00 6.91
CA ARG A 68 -18.08 7.29 7.51
C ARG A 68 -18.07 8.66 8.21
N GLN A 69 -17.01 8.98 8.95
CA GLN A 69 -16.89 10.28 9.61
C GLN A 69 -16.76 11.40 8.59
N LEU A 70 -15.90 11.24 7.58
CA LEU A 70 -15.76 12.22 6.49
C LEU A 70 -17.11 12.50 5.80
N ARG A 71 -17.95 11.47 5.60
CA ARG A 71 -19.30 11.66 5.07
C ARG A 71 -20.20 12.49 5.99
N ARG A 72 -20.08 12.34 7.31
CA ARG A 72 -20.80 13.16 8.29
C ARG A 72 -20.35 14.62 8.27
N GLU A 73 -19.08 14.86 7.99
CA GLU A 73 -18.51 16.20 7.76
C GLU A 73 -18.84 16.76 6.35
N GLY A 74 -19.70 16.09 5.57
CA GLY A 74 -20.09 16.52 4.21
C GLY A 74 -19.13 16.11 3.09
N ILE A 75 -18.05 15.38 3.39
CA ILE A 75 -17.04 14.94 2.42
C ILE A 75 -17.38 13.53 1.92
N CYS A 76 -18.04 13.45 0.77
CA CYS A 76 -18.41 12.18 0.15
C CYS A 76 -17.22 11.48 -0.53
N VAL A 77 -16.55 10.58 0.20
CA VAL A 77 -15.42 9.79 -0.32
C VAL A 77 -15.59 8.29 -0.08
N GLY A 78 -15.13 7.50 -1.06
CA GLY A 78 -15.15 6.03 -0.98
C GLY A 78 -14.05 5.48 -0.05
N ARG A 79 -14.33 4.36 0.63
CA ARG A 79 -13.39 3.73 1.57
C ARG A 79 -12.03 3.36 0.95
N HIS A 80 -12.00 3.01 -0.34
CA HIS A 80 -10.78 2.59 -1.03
C HIS A 80 -9.82 3.76 -1.25
N ARG A 81 -10.36 4.94 -1.55
CA ARG A 81 -9.60 6.18 -1.67
C ARG A 81 -9.02 6.57 -0.32
N VAL A 82 -9.83 6.56 0.74
CA VAL A 82 -9.37 6.84 2.11
C VAL A 82 -8.27 5.86 2.53
N ARG A 83 -8.46 4.56 2.29
CA ARG A 83 -7.44 3.53 2.61
C ARG A 83 -6.12 3.77 1.87
N ARG A 84 -6.16 4.14 0.58
CA ARG A 84 -4.96 4.48 -0.20
C ARG A 84 -4.22 5.66 0.41
N LEU A 85 -4.94 6.74 0.74
CA LEU A 85 -4.35 7.96 1.28
C LEU A 85 -3.79 7.74 2.69
N MET A 86 -4.52 7.05 3.58
CA MET A 86 -4.00 6.66 4.90
C MET A 86 -2.71 5.86 4.78
N ARG A 87 -2.63 4.89 3.85
CA ARG A 87 -1.40 4.13 3.60
C ARG A 87 -0.25 5.01 3.12
N LEU A 88 -0.52 5.94 2.20
CA LEU A 88 0.47 6.89 1.70
C LEU A 88 1.01 7.80 2.83
N MET A 89 0.16 8.15 3.78
CA MET A 89 0.51 8.92 4.98
C MET A 89 1.17 8.08 6.09
N GLY A 90 1.20 6.75 5.96
CA GLY A 90 1.67 5.86 7.03
C GLY A 90 0.70 5.73 8.22
N LEU A 91 -0.56 6.13 8.06
CA LEU A 91 -1.57 6.07 9.11
C LEU A 91 -2.23 4.69 9.17
N GLN A 92 -2.26 4.11 10.36
CA GLN A 92 -2.96 2.86 10.67
C GLN A 92 -3.75 3.00 11.96
N ALA A 93 -4.96 2.43 11.98
CA ALA A 93 -5.80 2.46 13.16
C ALA A 93 -5.11 1.76 14.34
N ILE A 94 -5.07 2.44 15.48
CA ILE A 94 -4.45 1.97 16.72
C ILE A 94 -5.55 1.34 17.58
N TYR A 95 -5.56 0.01 17.66
CA TYR A 95 -6.48 -0.75 18.50
C TYR A 95 -5.84 -2.09 18.88
N GLN A 96 -6.37 -2.75 19.92
CA GLN A 96 -5.91 -4.09 20.27
C GLN A 96 -6.33 -5.09 19.19
N ALA A 97 -5.32 -5.65 18.52
CA ALA A 97 -5.56 -6.73 17.56
C ALA A 97 -6.08 -7.98 18.30
N PRO A 98 -7.00 -8.74 17.69
CA PRO A 98 -7.45 -10.00 18.27
C PRO A 98 -6.26 -10.96 18.43
N ARG A 99 -6.19 -11.65 19.57
CA ARG A 99 -5.16 -12.67 19.85
C ARG A 99 -5.49 -13.97 19.10
N THR A 100 -5.34 -13.96 17.77
CA THR A 100 -5.67 -15.12 16.91
C THR A 100 -4.75 -16.33 17.09
N SER A 101 -3.60 -16.15 17.76
CA SER A 101 -2.67 -17.24 18.09
C SER A 101 -3.10 -18.09 19.28
N ALA A 102 -4.02 -17.60 20.12
CA ALA A 102 -4.56 -18.37 21.24
C ALA A 102 -6.01 -18.73 20.92
N PRO A 103 -6.35 -20.02 20.74
CA PRO A 103 -7.75 -20.41 20.61
C PRO A 103 -8.49 -20.11 21.92
N HIS A 104 -9.77 -19.75 21.82
CA HIS A 104 -10.63 -19.66 22.99
C HIS A 104 -10.74 -21.05 23.65
N PRO A 105 -10.72 -21.17 24.99
CA PRO A 105 -10.81 -22.46 25.67
C PRO A 105 -11.99 -23.34 25.21
N ASP A 106 -13.12 -22.70 24.92
CA ASP A 106 -14.34 -23.39 24.47
C ASP A 106 -14.32 -23.85 23.00
N HIS A 107 -13.30 -23.47 22.23
CA HIS A 107 -13.19 -23.91 20.84
C HIS A 107 -12.79 -25.38 20.77
N ARG A 108 -13.67 -26.21 20.18
CA ARG A 108 -13.38 -27.62 19.92
C ARG A 108 -12.13 -27.76 19.05
N ILE A 109 -11.14 -28.50 19.55
CA ILE A 109 -9.93 -28.84 18.80
C ILE A 109 -10.28 -30.00 17.86
N TYR A 110 -10.21 -29.75 16.55
CA TYR A 110 -10.35 -30.79 15.54
C TYR A 110 -8.98 -31.41 15.26
N PRO A 111 -8.78 -32.72 15.51
CA PRO A 111 -7.50 -33.37 15.23
C PRO A 111 -7.22 -33.35 13.73
N TYR A 112 -5.97 -33.06 13.34
CA TYR A 112 -5.56 -33.17 11.95
C TYR A 112 -5.39 -34.65 11.57
N LEU A 113 -6.44 -35.24 11.00
CA LEU A 113 -6.53 -36.69 10.75
C LEU A 113 -5.46 -37.22 9.77
N LEU A 114 -4.91 -36.36 8.92
CA LEU A 114 -3.86 -36.71 7.96
C LEU A 114 -2.44 -36.74 8.58
N ARG A 115 -2.27 -36.31 9.83
CA ARG A 115 -0.95 -36.14 10.47
C ARG A 115 -0.10 -37.41 10.50
N LYS A 116 -0.73 -38.59 10.47
CA LYS A 116 -0.08 -39.90 10.55
C LYS A 116 -0.49 -40.84 9.41
N MET A 117 -1.11 -40.30 8.36
CA MET A 117 -1.54 -41.10 7.23
C MET A 117 -0.40 -41.16 6.21
N VAL A 118 -0.06 -42.36 5.76
CA VAL A 118 0.81 -42.53 4.59
C VAL A 118 -0.03 -42.15 3.37
N ILE A 119 0.42 -41.15 2.61
CA ILE A 119 -0.26 -40.69 1.41
C ILE A 119 0.52 -41.24 0.23
N ASP A 120 0.04 -42.33 -0.34
CA ASP A 120 0.53 -42.86 -1.62
C ASP A 120 -0.26 -42.20 -2.76
N ARG A 121 0.45 -41.95 -3.87
CA ARG A 121 0.05 -41.07 -5.00
C ARG A 121 -1.35 -41.27 -5.57
#